data_AF-A0A9E2WZ05-F1
#
_entry.id   AF-A0A9E2WZ05-F1
#
_cell.length_a   1.000
_cell.length_b   1.000
_cell.length_c   1.000
_cell.angle_alpha   90.00
_cell.angle_beta   90.00
_cell.angle_gamma   90.00
#
_symmetry.space_group_name_H-M   'P 1'
#
loop_
_entity.id
_entity.type
_entity.pdbx_description
1 polymer ?
#
loop_
_entity_poly.entity_id
_entity_poly.type
_entity_poly.pdbx_seq_one_letter_code
_entity_poly.pdbx_strand_id
1 'polypeptide(L)'
;MRRATGMSQSAIVRIWSAFGRQPWRPESFNLSTDPLFIDKLYDICGLYLDPPERAVFLCIDEKSQIQALDRVQPIRPLMPGTPERRSHDYVRHGTTTLFAPLDMATGQ
;
A
#
# COMPACT_ATOMS: atom_id res chain seq x y z
N MET A 1 1.14 -6.31 -20.36
CA MET A 1 1.58 -5.44 -21.47
C MET A 1 2.17 -6.21 -22.65
N ARG A 2 3.29 -6.94 -22.52
CA ARG A 2 3.93 -7.65 -23.64
C ARG A 2 2.99 -8.63 -24.39
N ARG A 3 2.34 -9.54 -23.65
CA ARG A 3 1.36 -10.49 -24.22
C ARG A 3 0.09 -9.81 -24.76
N ALA A 4 -0.29 -8.64 -24.22
CA ALA A 4 -1.53 -7.95 -24.57
C ALA A 4 -1.38 -7.04 -25.81
N THR A 5 -0.17 -6.52 -26.03
CA THR A 5 0.11 -5.58 -27.13
C THR A 5 0.93 -6.22 -28.26
N GLY A 6 1.44 -7.43 -28.06
CA GLY A 6 2.41 -8.07 -28.97
C GLY A 6 3.77 -7.35 -29.03
N MET A 7 3.91 -6.21 -28.37
CA MET A 7 5.11 -5.38 -28.40
C MET A 7 6.22 -6.03 -27.59
N SER A 8 7.47 -5.81 -28.01
CA SER A 8 8.63 -6.21 -27.22
C SER A 8 8.65 -5.43 -25.90
N GLN A 9 9.25 -6.03 -24.87
CA GLN A 9 9.43 -5.38 -23.57
C GLN A 9 10.15 -4.03 -23.70
N SER A 10 11.14 -3.95 -24.59
CA SER A 10 11.90 -2.73 -24.88
C SER A 10 11.04 -1.61 -25.49
N ALA A 11 10.08 -1.95 -26.36
CA ALA A 11 9.13 -0.96 -26.89
C ALA A 11 8.21 -0.42 -25.78
N ILE A 12 7.74 -1.28 -24.89
CA ILE A 12 6.88 -0.91 -23.76
C ILE A 12 7.62 0.02 -22.79
N VAL A 13 8.86 -0.30 -22.45
CA VAL A 13 9.68 0.54 -21.56
C VAL A 13 9.92 1.91 -22.19
N ARG A 14 10.26 1.97 -23.49
CA ARG A 14 10.42 3.26 -24.20
C ARG A 14 9.16 4.13 -24.17
N ILE A 15 7.99 3.52 -24.36
CA ILE A 15 6.71 4.22 -24.29
C ILE A 15 6.46 4.75 -22.88
N TRP A 16 6.66 3.94 -21.84
CA TRP A 16 6.49 4.40 -20.46
C TRP A 16 7.45 5.55 -20.10
N SER A 17 8.72 5.44 -20.48
CA SER A 17 9.70 6.50 -20.29
C SER A 17 9.32 7.78 -21.03
N ALA A 18 8.86 7.67 -22.29
CA ALA A 18 8.45 8.83 -23.10
C ALA A 18 7.26 9.58 -22.51
N PHE A 19 6.36 8.88 -21.82
CA PHE A 19 5.17 9.48 -21.19
C PHE A 19 5.30 9.65 -19.67
N GLY A 20 6.49 9.47 -19.11
CA GLY A 20 6.75 9.60 -17.67
C GLY A 20 5.90 8.68 -16.79
N ARG A 21 5.34 7.61 -17.35
CA ARG A 21 4.40 6.74 -16.63
C ARG A 21 5.17 5.75 -15.77
N GLN A 22 4.82 5.72 -14.49
CA GLN A 22 5.37 4.78 -13.50
C GLN A 22 4.24 3.93 -12.92
N PRO A 23 3.80 2.87 -13.63
CA PRO A 23 2.68 2.03 -13.19
C PRO A 23 2.86 1.39 -11.81
N TRP A 24 4.10 1.29 -11.35
CA TRP A 24 4.48 0.77 -10.03
C TRP A 24 4.41 1.80 -8.91
N ARG A 25 4.08 3.07 -9.19
CA ARG A 25 3.89 4.11 -8.17
C ARG A 25 2.41 4.51 -8.07
N PRO A 26 1.56 3.71 -7.40
CA PRO A 26 0.26 4.19 -6.98
C PRO A 26 0.45 5.22 -5.84
N GLU A 27 -0.19 6.37 -5.96
CA GLU A 27 -0.28 7.35 -4.87
C GLU A 27 -1.63 7.18 -4.17
N SER A 28 -1.57 7.03 -2.84
CA SER A 28 -2.72 7.02 -1.96
C SER A 28 -2.56 8.19 -0.98
N PHE A 29 -3.61 8.97 -0.77
CA PHE A 29 -3.63 9.96 0.30
C PHE A 29 -4.66 9.55 1.35
N ASN A 30 -4.34 9.77 2.62
CA ASN A 30 -5.26 9.64 3.73
C ASN A 30 -5.18 10.93 4.54
N LEU A 31 -6.31 11.59 4.78
CA LEU A 31 -6.42 12.82 5.55
C LEU A 31 -7.31 12.52 6.76
N SER A 32 -6.80 12.80 7.95
CA SER A 32 -7.60 12.71 9.17
C SER A 32 -8.64 13.84 9.20
N THR A 33 -9.85 13.53 9.67
CA THR A 33 -10.91 14.50 9.92
C THR A 33 -10.89 15.06 11.35
N ASP A 34 -9.92 14.63 12.16
CA ASP A 34 -9.77 15.05 13.55
C ASP A 34 -9.32 16.53 13.63
N PRO A 35 -10.09 17.43 14.26
CA PRO A 35 -9.71 18.82 14.44
C PRO A 35 -8.39 19.02 15.19
N LEU A 36 -7.99 18.05 16.01
CA LEU A 36 -6.74 18.06 16.78
C LEU A 36 -5.63 17.21 16.15
N PHE A 37 -5.78 16.83 14.88
CA PHE A 37 -4.84 15.91 14.21
C PHE A 37 -3.39 16.39 14.31
N ILE A 38 -3.16 17.67 14.07
CA ILE A 38 -1.82 18.26 14.06
C ILE A 38 -1.19 18.22 15.46
N ASP A 39 -1.94 18.59 16.49
CA ASP A 39 -1.44 18.58 17.87
C ASP A 39 -1.11 17.16 18.32
N LYS A 40 -2.00 16.19 18.04
CA LYS A 40 -1.75 14.77 18.34
C LYS A 40 -0.56 14.21 17.56
N LEU A 41 -0.40 14.61 16.31
CA LEU A 41 0.74 14.23 15.50
C LEU A 41 2.04 14.72 16.14
N TYR A 42 2.09 15.99 16.58
CA TYR A 42 3.26 16.54 17.23
C TYR A 42 3.56 15.87 18.57
N ASP A 43 2.54 15.60 19.39
CA ASP A 43 2.72 14.89 20.66
C ASP A 43 3.31 13.48 20.43
N ILE A 44 2.78 12.73 19.47
CA ILE A 44 3.28 11.39 19.13
C ILE A 44 4.69 11.46 18.55
N CYS A 45 4.96 12.38 17.62
CA CYS A 45 6.30 12.56 17.06
C CYS A 45 7.31 13.01 18.12
N GLY A 46 6.89 13.84 19.07
CA GLY A 46 7.71 14.29 20.19
C GLY A 46 8.21 13.12 21.03
N LEU A 47 7.36 12.12 21.27
CA LEU A 47 7.74 10.90 21.99
C LEU A 47 8.84 10.08 21.29
N TYR A 48 8.94 10.13 19.96
CA TYR A 48 10.04 9.50 19.22
C TYR A 48 11.33 10.32 19.28
N LEU A 49 11.22 11.65 19.37
CA LEU A 49 12.37 12.56 19.35
C LEU A 49 13.03 12.71 20.73
N ASP A 50 12.21 12.78 21.78
CA ASP A 50 12.65 12.91 23.17
C ASP A 50 11.91 11.90 24.06
N PRO A 51 12.33 10.63 24.03
CA PRO A 51 11.67 9.58 24.79
C PRO A 51 11.88 9.77 26.30
N PRO A 52 10.85 9.58 27.14
CA PRO A 52 10.99 9.63 28.59
C PRO A 52 12.00 8.60 29.13
N GLU A 53 12.60 8.89 30.29
CA GLU A 53 13.59 8.00 30.89
C GLU A 53 13.01 6.59 31.13
N ARG A 54 13.68 5.57 30.57
CA ARG A 54 13.28 4.14 30.63
C ARG A 54 11.97 3.81 29.91
N ALA A 55 11.52 4.63 28.96
CA ALA A 55 10.38 4.30 28.11
C ALA A 55 10.69 3.15 27.12
N VAL A 56 9.72 2.27 26.90
CA VAL A 56 9.76 1.25 25.85
C VAL A 56 8.74 1.63 24.79
N PHE A 57 9.19 1.81 23.55
CA PHE A 57 8.34 2.12 22.41
C PHE A 57 8.14 0.89 21.55
N LEU A 58 6.91 0.40 21.50
CA LEU A 58 6.51 -0.72 20.64
C LEU A 58 5.59 -0.20 19.55
N CYS A 59 5.98 -0.41 18.30
CA CYS A 59 5.07 -0.23 17.17
C CYS A 59 4.39 -1.56 16.89
N ILE A 60 3.05 -1.57 16.96
CA ILE A 60 2.24 -2.73 16.61
C ILE A 60 1.37 -2.31 15.44
N ASP A 61 1.61 -2.91 14.28
CA ASP A 61 0.67 -2.82 13.17
C ASP A 61 -0.26 -4.03 13.21
N GLU A 62 -1.55 -3.77 13.37
CA GLU A 62 -2.57 -4.79 13.15
C GLU A 62 -3.08 -4.65 11.72
N LYS A 63 -2.73 -5.64 10.89
CA LYS A 63 -3.38 -5.80 9.60
C LYS A 63 -4.59 -6.72 9.79
N SER A 64 -5.67 -6.14 10.32
CA SER A 64 -6.92 -6.85 10.53
C SER A 64 -7.54 -7.23 9.18
N GLN A 65 -8.16 -8.41 9.14
CA GLN A 65 -8.82 -8.92 7.93
C GLN A 65 -7.90 -8.96 6.70
N ILE A 66 -6.66 -9.44 6.83
CA ILE A 66 -5.94 -9.94 5.64
C ILE A 66 -6.79 -11.08 5.10
N GLN A 67 -7.57 -10.75 4.08
CA GLN A 67 -8.41 -11.70 3.40
C GLN A 67 -7.48 -12.54 2.53
N ALA A 68 -7.60 -13.85 2.67
CA ALA A 68 -7.11 -14.78 1.66
C ALA A 68 -8.02 -14.61 0.44
N LEU A 69 -7.66 -13.62 -0.39
CA LEU A 69 -8.41 -13.22 -1.56
C LEU A 69 -7.96 -14.01 -2.76
N ASP A 70 -8.91 -14.72 -3.36
CA ASP A 70 -8.76 -15.14 -4.75
C ASP A 70 -9.78 -14.41 -5.63
N ARG A 71 -9.42 -14.16 -6.88
CA ARG A 71 -10.26 -13.38 -7.78
C ARG A 71 -11.31 -14.30 -8.43
N VAL A 72 -12.58 -13.92 -8.30
CA VAL A 72 -13.69 -14.64 -8.97
C VAL A 72 -13.55 -14.55 -10.49
N GLN A 73 -13.06 -13.41 -10.98
CA GLN A 73 -12.88 -13.16 -12.39
C GLN A 73 -11.43 -12.79 -12.71
N PRO A 74 -10.90 -13.24 -13.86
CA PRO A 74 -9.58 -12.84 -14.30
C PRO A 74 -9.51 -11.32 -14.49
N ILE A 75 -8.37 -10.74 -14.12
CA ILE A 75 -8.10 -9.32 -14.29
C ILE A 75 -8.26 -8.95 -15.76
N ARG A 76 -9.13 -7.98 -16.06
CA ARG A 76 -9.27 -7.48 -17.42
C ARG A 76 -8.08 -6.60 -17.75
N PRO A 77 -7.33 -6.92 -18.82
CA PRO A 77 -6.12 -6.20 -19.15
C PRO A 77 -6.42 -4.74 -19.51
N LEU A 78 -5.43 -3.89 -19.26
CA LEU A 78 -5.42 -2.48 -19.68
C LEU A 78 -5.70 -2.35 -21.18
N MET A 79 -6.60 -1.44 -21.56
CA MET A 79 -6.89 -1.07 -22.96
C MET A 79 -6.55 0.42 -23.18
N PRO A 80 -6.26 0.88 -24.41
CA PRO A 80 -6.05 2.30 -24.68
C PRO A 80 -7.23 3.15 -24.19
N GLY A 81 -6.95 4.18 -23.38
CA GLY A 81 -7.97 5.05 -22.79
C GLY A 81 -8.79 4.43 -21.64
N THR A 82 -8.59 3.16 -21.31
CA THR A 82 -9.34 2.48 -20.24
C THR A 82 -8.38 1.81 -19.26
N PRO A 83 -8.35 2.21 -17.97
CA PRO A 83 -7.49 1.60 -16.96
C PRO A 83 -7.80 0.11 -16.76
N GLU A 84 -6.86 -0.62 -16.17
CA GLU A 84 -7.05 -2.02 -15.76
C GLU A 84 -8.31 -2.12 -14.90
N ARG A 85 -9.24 -2.99 -15.29
CA ARG A 85 -10.49 -3.19 -14.56
C ARG A 85 -10.41 -4.48 -13.76
N ARG A 86 -10.35 -4.33 -12.45
CA ARG A 86 -10.48 -5.43 -11.49
C ARG A 86 -11.93 -5.47 -11.04
N SER A 87 -12.59 -6.63 -11.17
CA SER A 87 -13.88 -6.81 -10.49
C SER A 87 -13.64 -6.67 -8.99
N HIS A 88 -14.56 -6.00 -8.33
CA HIS A 88 -14.53 -5.86 -6.87
C HIS A 88 -14.93 -7.18 -6.19
N ASP A 89 -15.51 -8.11 -6.96
CA ASP A 89 -15.88 -9.45 -6.52
C ASP A 89 -14.65 -10.33 -6.32
N TYR A 90 -14.58 -10.95 -5.14
CA TYR A 90 -13.52 -11.86 -4.73
C TYR A 90 -14.14 -13.05 -3.98
N VAL A 91 -13.46 -14.20 -4.04
CA VAL A 91 -13.79 -15.35 -3.19
C VAL A 91 -13.08 -15.12 -1.86
N ARG A 92 -13.85 -15.13 -0.77
CA ARG A 92 -13.33 -14.97 0.58
C ARG A 92 -13.04 -16.36 1.16
N HIS A 93 -11.76 -16.71 1.29
CA HIS A 93 -11.34 -17.98 1.91
C HIS A 93 -11.16 -17.89 3.43
N GLY A 94 -11.63 -16.80 4.03
CA GLY A 94 -11.48 -16.49 5.46
C GLY A 94 -10.64 -15.24 5.69
N THR A 95 -10.39 -14.94 6.96
CA THR A 95 -9.56 -13.82 7.40
C THR A 95 -8.50 -14.35 8.34
N THR A 96 -7.25 -13.98 8.09
CA THR A 96 -6.15 -14.17 9.04
C THR A 96 -5.78 -12.81 9.59
N THR A 97 -5.56 -12.73 10.90
CA THR A 97 -5.03 -11.52 11.54
C THR A 97 -3.52 -11.69 11.68
N LEU A 98 -2.77 -10.76 11.09
CA LEU A 98 -1.32 -10.69 11.26
C LEU A 98 -1.02 -9.57 12.26
N PHE A 99 -0.34 -9.93 13.35
CA PHE A 99 0.27 -8.99 14.27
C PHE A 99 1.78 -9.05 14.07
N ALA A 100 2.39 -7.92 13.76
CA ALA A 100 3.84 -7.79 13.65
C ALA A 100 4.30 -6.70 14.63
N PRO A 101 4.88 -7.07 15.78
CA PRO A 101 5.54 -6.10 16.63
C PRO A 101 6.91 -5.73 16.04
N LEU A 102 7.31 -4.48 16.22
CA LEU A 102 8.66 -3.99 15.92
C LEU A 102 9.13 -3.12 17.09
N ASP A 103 10.28 -3.43 17.65
CA ASP A 103 11.00 -2.54 18.55
C ASP A 103 11.71 -1.46 17.73
N MET A 104 11.30 -0.20 17.90
CA MET A 104 11.84 0.91 17.13
C MET A 104 13.27 1.31 17.54
N ALA A 105 13.68 1.00 18.77
CA ALA A 105 15.02 1.32 19.25
C ALA A 105 16.05 0.30 18.75
N THR A 106 15.66 -0.98 18.66
CA THR A 106 16.58 -2.08 18.30
C THR A 106 16.38 -2.63 16.88
N GLY A 107 15.21 -2.40 16.28
CA GLY A 107 14.83 -2.91 14.97
C GLY A 107 14.47 -4.39 14.94
N GLN A 108 14.18 -5.00 16.10
CA GLN A 108 13.82 -6.41 16.25
C GLN A 108 12.31 -6.64 16.22
#